data_AF-A0A7S1SPA3-F1
#
_entry.id   AF-A0A7S1SPA3-F1
#
_cell.length_a   1.000
_cell.length_b   1.000
_cell.length_c   1.000
_cell.angle_alpha   90.00
_cell.angle_beta   90.00
_cell.angle_gamma   90.00
#
_symmetry.space_group_name_H-M   'P 1'
#
loop_
_entity.id
_entity.type
_entity.pdbx_description
1 polymer ?
#
loop_
_entity_poly.entity_id
_entity_poly.type
_entity_poly.pdbx_seq_one_letter_code
_entity_poly.pdbx_strand_id
1 'polypeptide(L)'
;ARAPVARWQIATTEHTPSSRATDDHVWTEIRNFKKCLLQMFSSQGRDVVFLENAMHLGSGRGHAVVECVPVPVEVGADAPIYFKQGLDEAESEWSQHHAKRIIDTSKQGLRGSIPLGFAYFHVEFGLTGGYAHVIDDEEQWNKNFGRDILIGMLG
;
A
#
# COMPACT_ATOMS: atom_id res chain seq x y z
N ALA A 1 -10.69 -24.64 -9.36
CA ALA A 1 -9.63 -24.04 -8.51
C ALA A 1 -9.27 -22.68 -9.12
N ARG A 2 -9.46 -21.57 -8.40
CA ARG A 2 -8.98 -20.26 -8.86
C ARG A 2 -7.46 -20.36 -9.02
N ALA A 3 -6.94 -19.99 -10.19
CA ALA A 3 -5.50 -19.93 -10.40
C ALA A 3 -4.88 -18.99 -9.35
N PRO A 4 -3.72 -19.33 -8.76
CA PRO A 4 -3.07 -18.43 -7.83
C PRO A 4 -2.78 -17.11 -8.55
N VAL A 5 -3.34 -16.02 -8.05
CA VAL A 5 -2.98 -14.67 -8.51
C VAL A 5 -1.50 -14.52 -8.24
N ALA A 6 -0.69 -14.43 -9.31
CA ALA A 6 0.76 -14.28 -9.18
C ALA A 6 1.08 -13.11 -8.24
N ARG A 7 1.85 -13.39 -7.19
CA ARG A 7 2.20 -12.41 -6.15
C ARG A 7 3.52 -11.75 -6.56
N TRP A 8 3.46 -10.47 -6.89
CA TRP A 8 4.63 -9.64 -7.16
C TRP A 8 4.92 -8.77 -5.95
N GLN A 9 6.18 -8.72 -5.53
CA GLN A 9 6.60 -7.94 -4.36
C GLN A 9 7.96 -7.29 -4.64
N ILE A 10 8.12 -6.06 -4.15
CA ILE A 10 9.41 -5.39 -4.01
C ILE A 10 9.77 -5.50 -2.53
N ALA A 11 10.91 -6.12 -2.23
CA ALA A 11 11.39 -6.29 -0.87
C ALA A 11 12.80 -5.73 -0.72
N THR A 12 13.09 -5.07 0.39
CA THR A 12 14.45 -4.61 0.69
C THR A 12 15.34 -5.77 1.10
N THR A 13 16.59 -5.77 0.64
CA THR A 13 17.61 -6.76 1.04
C THR A 13 17.99 -6.60 2.51
N GLU A 14 18.15 -5.36 2.97
CA GLU A 14 18.41 -5.05 4.38
C GLU A 14 17.12 -5.05 5.22
N HIS A 15 17.28 -5.30 6.53
CA HIS A 15 16.21 -5.21 7.54
C HIS A 15 15.81 -3.74 7.74
N THR A 16 14.99 -3.24 6.83
CA THR A 16 14.31 -1.95 6.98
C THR A 16 12.85 -2.22 7.28
N PRO A 17 12.25 -1.66 8.35
CA PRO A 17 10.91 -2.07 8.77
C PRO A 17 9.78 -1.58 7.85
N SER A 18 10.03 -0.61 6.99
CA SER A 18 9.06 -0.06 6.05
C SER A 18 9.74 0.76 4.95
N SER A 19 9.07 0.93 3.80
CA SER A 19 9.58 1.77 2.71
C SER A 19 9.77 3.21 3.18
N ARG A 20 8.93 3.67 4.12
CA ARG A 20 9.06 4.97 4.78
C ARG A 20 10.38 5.15 5.55
N ALA A 21 10.92 4.08 6.11
CA ALA A 21 12.14 4.08 6.92
C ALA A 21 13.42 3.89 6.09
N THR A 22 13.31 3.66 4.78
CA THR A 22 14.47 3.51 3.88
C THR A 22 15.20 4.84 3.67
N ASP A 23 16.49 4.74 3.34
CA ASP A 23 17.27 5.88 2.87
C ASP A 23 16.87 6.32 1.45
N ASP A 24 17.43 7.43 0.99
CA ASP A 24 17.06 8.03 -0.29
C ASP A 24 17.45 7.19 -1.51
N HIS A 25 18.52 6.39 -1.39
CA HIS A 25 18.97 5.52 -2.46
C HIS A 25 18.02 4.34 -2.63
N VAL A 26 17.77 3.60 -1.55
CA VAL A 26 16.83 2.46 -1.53
C VAL A 26 15.42 2.91 -1.91
N TRP A 27 14.97 4.07 -1.41
CA TRP A 27 13.69 4.67 -1.80
C TRP A 27 13.59 4.91 -3.31
N THR A 28 14.67 5.41 -3.91
CA THR A 28 14.74 5.65 -5.37
C THR A 28 14.69 4.34 -6.14
N GLU A 29 15.38 3.30 -5.68
CA GLU A 29 15.34 1.97 -6.30
C GLU A 29 13.94 1.35 -6.24
N ILE A 30 13.27 1.39 -5.08
CA ILE A 30 11.88 0.93 -4.94
C ILE A 30 10.99 1.64 -5.98
N ARG A 31 11.11 2.97 -6.12
CA ARG A 31 10.34 3.74 -7.10
C ARG A 31 10.66 3.35 -8.55
N ASN A 32 11.92 3.04 -8.86
CA ASN A 32 12.31 2.58 -10.19
C ASN A 32 11.75 1.18 -10.50
N PHE A 33 11.77 0.24 -9.55
CA PHE A 33 11.11 -1.05 -9.69
C PHE A 33 9.60 -0.91 -9.92
N LYS A 34 8.92 -0.03 -9.18
CA LYS A 34 7.50 0.28 -9.40
C LYS A 34 7.24 0.76 -10.84
N LYS A 35 8.08 1.65 -11.38
CA LYS A 35 7.96 2.12 -12.78
C LYS A 35 8.13 0.98 -13.78
N CYS A 36 9.11 0.11 -13.58
CA CYS A 36 9.33 -1.05 -14.46
C CYS A 36 8.14 -2.02 -14.43
N LEU A 37 7.57 -2.29 -13.26
CA LEU A 37 6.38 -3.12 -13.12
C LEU A 37 5.16 -2.50 -13.80
N LEU A 38 4.95 -1.19 -13.64
CA LEU A 38 3.90 -0.48 -14.36
C LEU A 38 4.06 -0.59 -15.88
N GLN A 39 5.26 -0.37 -16.41
CA GLN A 39 5.53 -0.54 -17.84
C GLN A 39 5.27 -1.97 -18.32
N MET A 40 5.72 -2.96 -17.55
CA MET A 40 5.51 -4.37 -17.85
C MET A 40 4.01 -4.71 -17.92
N PHE A 41 3.22 -4.34 -16.92
CA PHE A 41 1.79 -4.66 -16.87
C PHE A 41 0.96 -3.80 -17.81
N SER A 42 1.35 -2.54 -18.06
CA SER A 42 0.73 -1.69 -19.07
C SER A 42 0.85 -2.32 -20.47
N SER A 43 1.99 -2.92 -20.81
CA SER A 43 2.15 -3.66 -22.08
C SER A 43 1.23 -4.89 -22.23
N GLN A 44 0.66 -5.36 -21.11
CA GLN A 44 -0.30 -6.46 -21.04
C GLN A 44 -1.75 -5.97 -20.90
N GLY A 45 -2.00 -4.66 -21.05
CA GLY A 45 -3.33 -4.08 -20.89
C GLY A 45 -3.84 -4.12 -19.45
N ARG A 46 -2.95 -3.98 -18.46
CA ARG A 46 -3.27 -3.98 -17.03
C ARG A 46 -2.74 -2.73 -16.34
N ASP A 47 -3.41 -2.33 -15.27
CA ASP A 47 -2.91 -1.33 -14.33
C ASP A 47 -2.33 -2.02 -13.09
N VAL A 48 -1.70 -1.27 -12.18
CA VAL A 48 -1.08 -1.79 -10.96
C VAL A 48 -1.49 -0.97 -9.75
N VAL A 49 -1.95 -1.68 -8.72
CA VAL A 49 -2.13 -1.15 -7.36
C VAL A 49 -0.98 -1.65 -6.49
N PHE A 50 -0.28 -0.73 -5.85
CA PHE A 50 0.77 -1.06 -4.88
C PHE A 50 0.24 -0.97 -3.46
N LEU A 51 0.57 -1.94 -2.62
CA LEU A 51 0.13 -1.99 -1.23
C LEU A 51 1.33 -2.18 -0.29
N GLU A 52 1.33 -1.51 0.85
CA GLU A 52 2.26 -1.75 1.93
C GLU A 52 1.52 -1.73 3.28
N ASN A 53 1.76 -2.75 4.10
CA ASN A 53 1.38 -2.78 5.51
C ASN A 53 2.65 -2.72 6.34
N ALA A 54 2.96 -1.54 6.86
CA ALA A 54 4.13 -1.28 7.70
C ALA A 54 3.72 -1.36 9.17
N MET A 55 3.99 -2.49 9.81
CA MET A 55 3.65 -2.78 11.22
C MET A 55 4.89 -3.33 11.96
N HIS A 56 4.81 -3.40 13.28
CA HIS A 56 5.82 -3.98 14.16
C HIS A 56 7.19 -3.30 13.99
N LEU A 57 7.20 -1.99 13.74
CA LEU A 57 8.38 -1.22 13.32
C LEU A 57 9.52 -1.21 14.37
N GLY A 58 9.19 -1.46 15.64
CA GLY A 58 10.16 -1.54 16.74
C GLY A 58 10.83 -2.91 16.94
N SER A 59 10.42 -3.95 16.19
CA SER A 59 10.91 -5.32 16.40
C SER A 59 12.35 -5.57 15.89
N GLY A 60 12.88 -4.69 15.03
CA GLY A 60 14.20 -4.82 14.42
C GLY A 60 14.35 -6.00 13.43
N ARG A 61 13.24 -6.68 13.10
CA ARG A 61 13.21 -7.88 12.23
C ARG A 61 12.31 -7.72 10.99
N GLY A 62 11.82 -6.52 10.73
CA GLY A 62 10.97 -6.23 9.58
C GLY A 62 11.77 -6.01 8.30
N HIS A 63 11.20 -6.44 7.18
CA HIS A 63 11.57 -5.99 5.84
C HIS A 63 10.45 -5.13 5.27
N ALA A 64 10.83 -4.11 4.51
CA ALA A 64 9.90 -3.29 3.76
C ALA A 64 9.46 -4.14 2.57
N VAL A 65 8.16 -4.43 2.52
CA VAL A 65 7.56 -5.23 1.45
C VAL A 65 6.43 -4.44 0.82
N VAL A 66 6.63 -4.05 -0.43
CA VAL A 66 5.60 -3.43 -1.25
C VAL A 66 5.02 -4.50 -2.16
N GLU A 67 3.75 -4.84 -1.95
CA GLU A 67 3.02 -5.71 -2.86
C GLU A 67 2.64 -4.97 -4.14
N CYS A 68 2.70 -5.68 -5.26
CA CYS A 68 2.29 -5.21 -6.57
C CYS A 68 1.16 -6.10 -7.05
N VAL A 69 -0.03 -5.52 -7.23
CA VAL A 69 -1.23 -6.24 -7.66
C VAL A 69 -1.66 -5.73 -9.03
N PRO A 70 -1.38 -6.48 -10.11
CA PRO A 70 -1.87 -6.15 -11.43
C PRO A 70 -3.38 -6.37 -11.50
N VAL A 71 -4.09 -5.37 -12.02
CA VAL A 71 -5.55 -5.38 -12.15
C VAL A 71 -5.97 -5.00 -13.57
N PRO A 72 -7.19 -5.37 -14.00
CA PRO A 72 -7.79 -4.77 -15.20
C PRO A 72 -7.78 -3.24 -15.09
N VAL A 73 -7.63 -2.54 -16.22
CA VAL A 73 -7.50 -1.08 -16.24
C VAL A 73 -8.74 -0.40 -15.66
N GLU A 74 -9.91 -0.95 -15.93
CA GLU A 74 -11.19 -0.52 -15.38
C GLU A 74 -11.23 -0.63 -13.85
N VAL A 75 -10.71 -1.72 -13.28
CA VAL A 75 -10.57 -1.90 -11.83
C VAL A 75 -9.55 -0.91 -11.27
N GLY A 76 -8.45 -0.67 -11.97
CA GLY A 76 -7.46 0.35 -11.58
C GLY A 76 -8.04 1.75 -11.48
N ALA A 77 -8.90 2.13 -12.45
CA ALA A 77 -9.57 3.43 -12.48
C ALA A 77 -10.53 3.64 -11.31
N ASP A 78 -11.24 2.58 -10.90
CA ASP A 78 -12.18 2.63 -9.78
C ASP A 78 -11.52 2.38 -8.41
N ALA A 79 -10.31 1.81 -8.36
CA ALA A 79 -9.64 1.50 -7.09
C ALA A 79 -9.60 2.67 -6.09
N PRO A 80 -9.33 3.93 -6.49
CA PRO A 80 -9.34 5.05 -5.56
C PRO A 80 -10.66 5.26 -4.81
N ILE A 81 -11.83 5.03 -5.43
CA ILE A 81 -13.11 5.23 -4.73
C ILE A 81 -13.38 4.09 -3.75
N TYR A 82 -13.08 2.84 -4.13
CA TYR A 82 -13.27 1.66 -3.27
C TYR A 82 -12.34 1.67 -2.07
N PHE A 83 -11.06 2.00 -2.27
CA PHE A 83 -10.10 2.11 -1.17
C PHE A 83 -10.45 3.24 -0.20
N LYS A 84 -10.93 4.37 -0.72
CA LYS A 84 -11.39 5.46 0.14
C LYS A 84 -12.57 5.02 0.99
N GLN A 85 -13.60 4.41 0.39
CA GLN A 85 -14.76 3.91 1.10
C GLN A 85 -14.37 2.86 2.15
N GLY A 86 -13.56 1.86 1.79
CA GLY A 86 -13.12 0.83 2.72
C GLY A 86 -12.31 1.37 3.90
N LEU A 87 -11.50 2.42 3.68
CA LEU A 87 -10.77 3.08 4.76
C LEU A 87 -11.70 3.89 5.67
N ASP A 88 -12.68 4.61 5.11
CA ASP A 88 -13.70 5.33 5.88
C ASP A 88 -14.53 4.36 6.74
N GLU A 89 -14.86 3.17 6.22
CA GLU A 89 -15.59 2.12 6.94
C GLU A 89 -14.73 1.49 8.06
N ALA A 90 -13.47 1.14 7.78
CA ALA A 90 -12.52 0.66 8.78
C ALA A 90 -12.23 1.72 9.86
N GLU A 91 -12.32 3.01 9.56
CA GLU A 91 -12.24 4.04 10.60
C GLU A 91 -13.47 4.06 11.52
N SER A 92 -14.65 3.70 11.02
CA SER A 92 -15.90 3.75 11.80
C SER A 92 -16.03 2.63 12.85
N GLU A 93 -15.48 1.46 12.57
CA GLU A 93 -15.58 0.27 13.43
C GLU A 93 -14.53 0.26 14.56
N TRP A 94 -13.39 0.94 14.39
CA TRP A 94 -12.18 0.63 15.16
C TRP A 94 -11.60 1.74 16.05
N SER A 95 -12.25 2.90 16.28
CA SER A 95 -11.57 3.90 17.16
C SER A 95 -12.40 4.95 17.91
N GLN A 96 -11.87 5.33 19.07
CA GLN A 96 -12.39 6.37 19.96
C GLN A 96 -11.56 7.67 19.95
N HIS A 97 -10.54 7.80 19.09
CA HIS A 97 -9.66 8.97 19.04
C HIS A 97 -9.43 9.55 17.63
N HIS A 98 -9.05 10.84 17.58
CA HIS A 98 -9.04 11.76 16.43
C HIS A 98 -7.85 11.62 15.45
N ALA A 99 -7.01 10.58 15.54
CA ALA A 99 -5.90 10.35 14.59
C ALA A 99 -6.36 9.76 13.24
N LYS A 100 -7.66 9.45 13.14
CA LYS A 100 -8.38 8.88 12.00
C LYS A 100 -8.66 9.88 10.88
N ARG A 101 -7.74 10.03 9.95
CA ARG A 101 -8.12 10.49 8.62
C ARG A 101 -7.33 9.71 7.59
N ILE A 102 -8.02 9.29 6.54
CA ILE A 102 -7.42 8.98 5.25
C ILE A 102 -6.49 10.12 4.86
N ILE A 103 -5.21 9.82 4.69
CA ILE A 103 -4.19 10.78 4.26
C ILE A 103 -4.00 10.65 2.76
N ASP A 104 -4.37 11.68 2.02
CA ASP A 104 -4.09 11.76 0.59
C ASP A 104 -2.58 11.99 0.38
N THR A 105 -1.94 11.03 -0.29
CA THR A 105 -0.50 11.04 -0.58
C THR A 105 -0.18 11.58 -1.98
N SER A 106 -1.16 12.01 -2.77
CA SER A 106 -0.94 12.54 -4.13
C SER A 106 -0.04 13.80 -4.17
N LYS A 107 -0.04 14.61 -3.11
CA LYS A 107 0.73 15.86 -3.05
C LYS A 107 2.14 15.71 -2.51
N GLN A 108 2.29 15.00 -1.39
CA GLN A 108 3.55 14.93 -0.64
C GLN A 108 4.18 13.52 -0.63
N GLY A 109 3.49 12.53 -1.19
CA GLY A 109 3.89 11.12 -1.16
C GLY A 109 3.93 10.55 0.26
N LEU A 110 4.25 9.27 0.36
CA LEU A 110 4.33 8.57 1.65
C LEU A 110 5.30 9.23 2.65
N ARG A 111 6.51 9.60 2.21
CA ARG A 111 7.56 10.15 3.10
C ARG A 111 7.22 11.54 3.66
N GLY A 112 6.44 12.33 2.93
CA GLY A 112 5.94 13.63 3.39
C GLY A 112 4.67 13.52 4.24
N SER A 113 3.86 12.49 4.03
CA SER A 113 2.57 12.29 4.71
C SER A 113 2.66 11.54 6.03
N ILE A 114 3.56 10.58 6.17
CA ILE A 114 3.68 9.72 7.36
C ILE A 114 4.97 10.05 8.12
N PRO A 115 4.96 10.28 9.44
CA PRO A 115 6.19 10.44 10.21
C PRO A 115 6.96 9.11 10.37
N LEU A 116 8.26 9.19 10.67
CA LEU A 116 9.05 7.99 10.98
C LEU A 116 8.56 7.32 12.27
N GLY A 117 8.56 5.99 12.30
CA GLY A 117 8.21 5.18 13.48
C GLY A 117 6.71 4.92 13.70
N PHE A 118 5.84 5.46 12.85
CA PHE A 118 4.40 5.19 12.90
C PHE A 118 4.04 4.01 12.01
N ALA A 119 3.26 3.07 12.53
CA ALA A 119 2.69 2.00 11.72
C ALA A 119 1.66 2.58 10.75
N TYR A 120 1.60 2.03 9.54
CA TYR A 120 0.70 2.53 8.50
C TYR A 120 0.31 1.46 7.49
N PHE A 121 -0.83 1.67 6.86
CA PHE A 121 -1.19 1.09 5.58
C PHE A 121 -1.04 2.14 4.49
N HIS A 122 -0.48 1.78 3.34
CA HIS A 122 -0.37 2.63 2.15
C HIS A 122 -0.85 1.89 0.91
N VAL A 123 -1.70 2.56 0.13
CA VAL A 123 -2.10 2.14 -1.22
C VAL A 123 -1.70 3.22 -2.21
N GLU A 124 -1.13 2.82 -3.34
CA GLU A 124 -0.70 3.72 -4.42
C GLU A 124 -1.23 3.22 -5.77
N PHE A 125 -1.77 4.15 -6.56
CA PHE A 125 -2.38 3.89 -7.87
C PHE A 125 -1.49 4.49 -8.96
N GLY A 126 -0.92 3.66 -9.85
CA GLY A 126 -0.20 4.14 -11.04
C GLY A 126 1.01 5.07 -10.80
N LEU A 127 1.57 5.13 -9.58
CA LEU A 127 2.60 6.09 -9.10
C LEU A 127 2.18 7.57 -9.00
N THR A 128 0.93 7.93 -9.30
CA THR A 128 0.48 9.34 -9.35
C THR A 128 -0.21 9.82 -8.08
N GLY A 129 -0.57 8.90 -7.18
CA GLY A 129 -1.23 9.23 -5.93
C GLY A 129 -1.68 7.98 -5.20
N GLY A 130 -2.28 8.17 -4.03
CA GLY A 130 -2.60 7.07 -3.14
C GLY A 130 -3.14 7.54 -1.80
N TYR A 131 -3.48 6.60 -0.94
CA TYR A 131 -3.93 6.88 0.41
C TYR A 131 -3.03 6.21 1.42
N ALA A 132 -2.77 6.89 2.53
CA ALA A 132 -2.18 6.29 3.70
C ALA A 132 -3.15 6.36 4.87
N HIS A 133 -3.05 5.39 5.77
CA HIS A 133 -3.79 5.36 7.02
C HIS A 133 -2.81 4.95 8.13
N VAL A 134 -2.73 5.76 9.19
CA VAL A 134 -1.90 5.43 10.37
C VAL A 134 -2.62 4.36 11.16
N ILE A 135 -1.90 3.28 11.50
CA ILE A 135 -2.44 2.16 12.26
C ILE A 135 -2.17 2.41 13.73
N ASP A 136 -3.23 2.66 14.51
CA ASP A 136 -3.13 2.89 15.96
C ASP A 136 -3.05 1.57 16.75
N ASP A 137 -3.86 0.57 16.38
CA ASP A 137 -3.88 -0.77 16.99
C ASP A 137 -3.53 -1.84 15.95
N GLU A 138 -2.28 -2.29 16.00
CA GLU A 138 -1.75 -3.30 15.07
C GLU A 138 -2.31 -4.72 15.33
N GLU A 139 -2.88 -5.00 16.51
CA GLU A 139 -3.50 -6.30 16.82
C GLU A 139 -4.87 -6.42 16.16
N GLN A 140 -5.59 -5.30 16.09
CA GLN A 140 -6.93 -5.21 15.50
C GLN A 140 -6.91 -4.93 13.99
N TRP A 141 -5.79 -4.43 13.45
CA TRP A 141 -5.68 -4.14 12.02
C TRP A 141 -5.78 -5.38 11.12
N ASN A 142 -6.68 -5.33 10.13
CA ASN A 142 -6.75 -6.35 9.09
C ASN A 142 -5.54 -6.24 8.13
N LYS A 143 -4.54 -7.10 8.31
CA LYS A 143 -3.34 -7.16 7.45
C LYS A 143 -3.65 -7.45 5.98
N ASN A 144 -4.82 -8.04 5.68
CA ASN A 144 -5.28 -8.32 4.32
C ASN A 144 -6.18 -7.23 3.74
N PHE A 145 -6.44 -6.13 4.46
CA PHE A 145 -7.39 -5.08 4.10
C PHE A 145 -7.34 -4.70 2.61
N GLY A 146 -6.16 -4.31 2.09
CA GLY A 146 -6.05 -3.91 0.69
C GLY A 146 -6.25 -5.06 -0.31
N ARG A 147 -5.93 -6.29 0.07
CA ARG A 147 -6.22 -7.47 -0.76
C ARG A 147 -7.71 -7.78 -0.77
N ASP A 148 -8.39 -7.66 0.37
CA ASP A 148 -9.82 -7.91 0.49
C ASP A 148 -10.63 -6.94 -0.37
N ILE A 149 -10.26 -5.65 -0.39
CA ILE A 149 -10.83 -4.65 -1.29
C ILE A 149 -10.65 -5.07 -2.76
N LEU A 150 -9.41 -5.39 -3.16
CA LEU A 150 -9.12 -5.78 -4.54
C LEU A 150 -9.84 -7.07 -4.95
N ILE A 151 -9.95 -8.05 -4.06
CA ILE A 151 -10.72 -9.28 -4.31
C ILE A 151 -12.20 -8.94 -4.51
N GLY A 152 -12.77 -8.07 -3.68
CA GLY A 152 -14.15 -7.60 -3.83
C GLY A 152 -14.40 -6.89 -5.15
N MET A 153 -13.42 -6.15 -5.66
CA MET A 153 -13.50 -5.48 -6.96
C MET A 153 -13.34 -6.45 -8.16
N LEU A 154 -12.57 -7.53 -8.00
CA LEU A 154 -12.25 -8.47 -9.09
C LEU A 154 -13.32 -9.56 -9.29
N GLY A 155 -14.22 -9.79 -8.33
CA GLY A 155 -15.27 -10.81 -8.40
C GLY A 155 -14.79 -12.22 -8.05
#